data_AF-A0A7K0KWK5-F1
#
_entry.id   AF-A0A7K0KWK5-F1
#
_cell.length_a   1.000
_cell.length_b   1.000
_cell.length_c   1.000
_cell.angle_alpha   90.00
_cell.angle_beta   90.00
_cell.angle_gamma   90.00
#
_symmetry.space_group_name_H-M   'P 1'
#
loop_
_entity.id
_entity.type
_entity.pdbx_description
1 polymer ?
#
loop_
_entity_poly.entity_id
_entity_poly.type
_entity_poly.pdbx_seq_one_letter_code
_entity_poly.pdbx_strand_id
1 'polypeptide(L)'
;MKRYGEVLRIKYVKYLLVATFPARIAYSSIGLSFFFKTIHETKSIPRAGLVIGVNTIASSLTAGLRGTVMDIKGQTFVLRIFVPLYSVIMFSIIFVHSPHMLLISAFVLGATPPPINLSVRPLWRSVVPAEKLRTAYAMDSSSLNAAQ
;
A
#
# COMPACT_ATOMS: atom_id res chain seq x y z
N MET A 1 -1.79 -23.65 16.92
CA MET A 1 -1.32 -22.38 17.54
C MET A 1 0.18 -22.36 17.89
N LYS A 2 0.81 -23.45 18.34
CA LYS A 2 2.26 -23.50 18.67
C LYS A 2 3.20 -23.01 17.56
N ARG A 3 2.92 -23.38 16.30
CA ARG A 3 3.68 -22.94 15.10
C ARG A 3 3.67 -21.42 14.87
N TYR A 4 2.58 -20.71 15.16
CA TYR A 4 2.52 -19.25 15.03
C TYR A 4 3.34 -18.55 16.13
N GLY A 5 3.30 -19.07 17.36
CA GLY A 5 4.12 -18.58 18.48
C GLY A 5 5.63 -18.73 18.22
N GLU A 6 6.05 -19.79 17.52
CA GLU A 6 7.44 -19.98 17.12
C GLU A 6 7.92 -19.01 16.04
N VAL A 7 7.05 -18.63 15.10
CA VAL A 7 7.36 -17.63 14.08
C VAL A 7 7.42 -16.23 14.71
N LEU A 8 6.49 -15.92 15.60
CA LEU A 8 6.50 -14.67 16.37
C LEU A 8 7.68 -14.57 17.32
N ARG A 9 8.28 -15.67 17.76
CA ARG A 9 9.51 -15.65 18.58
C ARG A 9 10.74 -15.14 17.82
N ILE A 10 10.72 -15.11 16.49
CA ILE A 10 11.81 -14.56 15.68
C ILE A 10 11.78 -13.03 15.79
N LYS A 11 12.86 -12.43 16.30
CA LYS A 11 12.95 -10.98 16.57
C LYS A 11 12.61 -10.12 15.34
N TYR A 12 13.18 -10.47 14.19
CA TYR A 12 12.99 -9.75 12.92
C TYR A 12 11.58 -9.86 12.34
N VAL A 13 10.85 -10.93 12.64
CA VAL A 13 9.45 -11.11 12.23
C VAL A 13 8.55 -10.06 12.89
N LYS A 14 8.75 -9.80 14.18
CA LYS A 14 7.98 -8.78 14.89
C LYS A 14 8.23 -7.39 14.31
N TYR A 15 9.49 -7.05 14.02
CA TYR A 15 9.82 -5.76 13.41
C TYR A 15 9.18 -5.61 12.03
N LEU A 16 9.17 -6.67 11.21
CA LEU A 16 8.54 -6.64 9.89
C LEU A 16 7.02 -6.41 9.98
N LEU A 17 6.34 -7.13 10.88
CA LEU A 17 4.90 -6.96 11.09
C LEU A 17 4.57 -5.55 11.61
N VAL A 18 5.29 -5.07 12.62
CA VAL A 18 5.04 -3.74 13.21
C VAL A 18 5.34 -2.62 12.22
N ALA A 19 6.38 -2.76 11.38
CA ALA A 19 6.72 -1.75 10.38
C ALA A 19 5.72 -1.71 9.22
N THR A 20 5.14 -2.85 8.83
CA THR A 20 4.25 -2.96 7.66
C THR A 20 2.80 -2.65 7.98
N PHE A 21 2.37 -2.86 9.24
CA PHE A 21 0.98 -2.72 9.64
C PHE A 21 0.42 -1.29 9.47
N PRO A 22 1.08 -0.21 9.94
CA PRO A 22 0.58 1.15 9.73
C PRO A 22 0.52 1.53 8.25
N ALA A 23 1.49 1.07 7.47
CA ALA A 23 1.55 1.32 6.04
C ALA A 23 0.39 0.65 5.28
N ARG A 24 -0.06 -0.53 5.73
CA ARG A 24 -1.25 -1.21 5.20
C ARG A 24 -2.55 -0.48 5.54
N ILE A 25 -2.71 0.00 6.77
CA ILE A 25 -3.87 0.81 7.17
C ILE A 25 -3.95 2.10 6.32
N ALA A 26 -2.81 2.78 6.16
CA ALA A 26 -2.73 3.97 5.33
C ALA A 26 -3.13 3.66 3.89
N TYR A 27 -2.64 2.53 3.34
CA TYR A 27 -2.98 2.10 2.00
C TYR A 27 -4.48 1.87 1.79
N SER A 28 -5.13 1.13 2.70
CA SER A 28 -6.58 0.88 2.65
C SER A 28 -7.40 2.17 2.76
N SER A 29 -6.88 3.17 3.48
CA SER A 29 -7.56 4.45 3.72
C SER A 29 -7.57 5.40 2.52
N ILE A 30 -6.76 5.17 1.49
CA ILE A 30 -6.63 6.07 0.33
C ILE A 30 -7.94 6.17 -0.44
N GLY A 31 -8.62 5.05 -0.68
CA GLY A 31 -9.91 5.02 -1.39
C GLY A 31 -10.98 5.83 -0.67
N LEU A 32 -11.09 5.65 0.65
CA LEU A 32 -11.99 6.43 1.52
C LEU A 32 -11.64 7.91 1.54
N SER A 33 -10.35 8.25 1.57
CA SER A 33 -9.89 9.64 1.55
C SER A 33 -10.33 10.36 0.28
N PHE A 34 -10.16 9.72 -0.88
CA PHE A 34 -10.65 10.26 -2.16
C PHE A 34 -12.18 10.34 -2.22
N PHE A 35 -12.88 9.33 -1.68
CA PHE A 35 -14.34 9.33 -1.62
C PHE A 35 -14.85 10.56 -0.88
N PHE A 36 -14.42 10.72 0.38
CA PHE A 36 -14.90 11.79 1.25
C PHE A 36 -14.45 13.16 0.76
N LYS A 37 -13.20 13.31 0.29
CA LYS A 37 -12.73 14.58 -0.28
C LYS A 37 -13.56 14.98 -1.51
N THR A 38 -13.85 14.03 -2.41
CA THR A 38 -14.65 14.33 -3.59
C THR A 38 -16.09 14.69 -3.24
N ILE A 39 -16.71 14.00 -2.28
CA ILE A 39 -18.05 14.35 -1.80
C ILE A 39 -18.05 15.73 -1.14
N HIS A 40 -17.03 16.04 -0.33
CA HIS A 40 -16.89 17.33 0.33
C HIS A 40 -16.85 18.49 -0.68
N GLU A 41 -16.06 18.36 -1.75
CA GLU A 41 -15.92 19.41 -2.76
C GLU A 41 -17.07 19.45 -3.78
N THR A 42 -17.61 18.28 -4.16
CA THR A 42 -18.52 18.19 -5.33
C THR A 42 -19.96 17.85 -4.97
N LYS A 43 -20.22 17.44 -3.73
CA LYS A 43 -21.54 16.94 -3.24
C LYS A 43 -22.14 15.83 -4.12
N SER A 44 -21.32 15.09 -4.85
CA SER A 44 -21.76 14.14 -5.87
C SER A 44 -21.11 12.77 -5.69
N ILE A 45 -21.93 11.76 -5.41
CA ILE A 45 -21.51 10.36 -5.25
C ILE A 45 -20.96 9.75 -6.54
N PRO A 46 -21.57 9.94 -7.74
CA PRO A 46 -21.04 9.34 -8.97
C PRO A 46 -19.62 9.82 -9.31
N ARG A 47 -19.33 11.11 -9.09
CA ARG A 47 -17.98 11.67 -9.26
C ARG A 47 -16.97 11.06 -8.29
N ALA A 48 -17.34 10.86 -7.03
CA ALA A 48 -16.48 10.20 -6.06
C ALA A 48 -16.16 8.75 -6.47
N GLY A 49 -17.17 8.02 -6.96
CA GLY A 49 -16.98 6.68 -7.55
C GLY A 49 -16.03 6.69 -8.74
N LEU A 50 -16.15 7.68 -9.64
CA LEU A 50 -15.26 7.84 -10.79
C LEU A 50 -13.80 8.08 -10.35
N VAL A 51 -13.58 8.98 -9.39
CA VAL A 51 -12.24 9.28 -8.84
C VAL A 51 -11.58 8.02 -8.26
N ILE A 52 -12.32 7.24 -7.46
CA ILE A 52 -11.82 5.98 -6.88
C ILE A 52 -11.58 4.93 -7.96
N GLY A 53 -12.48 4.83 -8.94
CA GLY A 53 -12.34 3.93 -10.08
C GLY A 53 -11.07 4.21 -10.87
N VAL A 54 -10.81 5.47 -11.19
CA VAL A 54 -9.57 5.90 -11.87
C VAL A 54 -8.34 5.58 -11.04
N ASN A 55 -8.36 5.85 -9.72
CA ASN A 55 -7.26 5.49 -8.84
C ASN A 55 -6.98 3.97 -8.82
N THR A 56 -8.04 3.16 -8.79
CA THR A 56 -7.96 1.70 -8.76
C THR A 56 -7.44 1.13 -10.08
N ILE A 57 -7.94 1.62 -11.21
CA ILE A 57 -7.48 1.23 -12.56
C ILE A 57 -6.01 1.58 -12.73
N ALA A 58 -5.64 2.83 -12.41
CA ALA A 58 -4.25 3.27 -12.48
C ALA A 58 -3.35 2.39 -11.61
N SER A 59 -3.75 2.11 -10.35
CA SER A 59 -3.04 1.22 -9.43
C SER A 59 -2.85 -0.19 -9.96
N SER A 60 -3.86 -0.74 -10.60
CA SER A 60 -3.84 -2.10 -11.13
C SER A 60 -2.92 -2.21 -12.34
N LEU A 61 -3.01 -1.27 -13.29
CA LEU A 61 -2.18 -1.24 -14.50
C LEU A 61 -0.70 -1.05 -14.19
N THR A 62 -0.40 -0.21 -13.20
CA THR A 62 0.98 0.12 -12.84
C THR A 62 1.60 -0.84 -11.82
N ALA A 63 0.82 -1.80 -11.28
CA ALA A 63 1.32 -2.79 -10.33
C ALA A 63 2.47 -3.64 -10.89
N GLY A 64 2.35 -4.10 -12.14
CA GLY A 64 3.40 -4.89 -12.81
C GLY A 64 4.68 -4.08 -13.00
N LEU A 65 4.56 -2.88 -13.56
CA LEU A 65 5.70 -1.97 -13.79
C LEU A 65 6.43 -1.63 -12.49
N ARG A 66 5.71 -1.34 -11.41
CA ARG A 66 6.31 -1.06 -10.09
C ARG A 66 7.07 -2.25 -9.54
N GLY A 67 6.54 -3.46 -9.74
CA GLY A 67 7.23 -4.71 -9.38
C GLY A 67 8.57 -4.84 -10.10
N THR A 68 8.57 -4.66 -11.43
CA THR A 68 9.79 -4.71 -12.25
C THR A 68 10.82 -3.65 -11.84
N VAL A 69 10.39 -2.42 -11.57
CA VAL A 69 11.31 -1.35 -11.10
C VAL A 69 11.95 -1.72 -9.76
N MET A 70 11.18 -2.35 -8.87
CA MET A 70 11.68 -2.83 -7.57
C MET A 70 12.69 -3.96 -7.73
N ASP A 71 12.46 -4.88 -8.66
CA ASP A 71 13.36 -5.98 -8.95
C ASP A 71 14.69 -5.50 -9.54
N ILE A 72 14.66 -4.45 -10.38
CA ILE A 72 15.86 -3.90 -11.04
C ILE A 72 16.67 -2.97 -10.12
N LYS A 73 16.02 -2.02 -9.44
CA LYS A 73 16.70 -0.96 -8.66
C LYS A 73 16.88 -1.30 -7.19
N GLY A 74 16.35 -2.43 -6.74
CA GLY A 74 16.39 -2.86 -5.35
C GLY A 74 15.30 -2.22 -4.49
N GLN A 75 14.74 -3.05 -3.61
CA GLN A 75 13.61 -2.73 -2.76
C GLN A 75 13.83 -1.48 -1.88
N THR A 76 14.98 -1.40 -1.21
CA THR A 76 15.27 -0.32 -0.24
C THR A 76 15.36 1.05 -0.90
N PHE A 77 15.95 1.12 -2.10
CA PHE A 77 16.11 2.37 -2.83
C PHE A 77 14.76 2.87 -3.37
N VAL A 78 13.96 1.98 -3.95
CA VAL A 78 12.63 2.31 -4.48
C VAL A 78 11.70 2.78 -3.36
N LEU A 79 11.65 2.07 -2.24
CA LEU A 79 10.80 2.49 -1.10
C LEU A 79 11.24 3.84 -0.51
N ARG A 80 12.55 4.13 -0.45
CA ARG A 80 13.05 5.41 0.08
C ARG A 80 12.56 6.61 -0.74
N ILE A 81 12.34 6.46 -2.04
CA ILE A 81 11.86 7.55 -2.91
C ILE A 81 10.33 7.57 -2.99
N PHE A 82 9.72 6.40 -3.23
CA PHE A 82 8.27 6.32 -3.45
C PHE A 82 7.47 6.69 -2.21
N VAL A 83 7.90 6.28 -1.01
CA VAL A 83 7.15 6.56 0.23
C VAL A 83 7.01 8.07 0.50
N PRO A 84 8.09 8.87 0.60
CA PRO A 84 7.94 10.31 0.86
C PRO A 84 7.24 11.04 -0.28
N LEU A 85 7.53 10.67 -1.54
CA LEU A 85 6.84 11.27 -2.69
C LEU A 85 5.33 11.02 -2.62
N TYR A 86 4.93 9.79 -2.30
CA TYR A 86 3.52 9.42 -2.14
C TYR A 86 2.84 10.20 -1.02
N SER A 87 3.51 10.33 0.14
CA SER A 87 3.00 11.10 1.28
C SER A 87 2.81 12.58 0.94
N VAL A 88 3.74 13.20 0.20
CA VAL A 88 3.65 14.60 -0.22
C VAL A 88 2.46 14.80 -1.16
N ILE A 89 2.30 13.92 -2.16
CA ILE A 89 1.19 14.01 -3.10
C ILE A 89 -0.14 13.78 -2.36
N MET A 90 -0.20 12.83 -1.44
CA MET A 90 -1.40 12.59 -0.62
C MET A 90 -1.77 13.80 0.22
N PHE A 91 -0.79 14.44 0.86
CA PHE A 91 -1.01 15.66 1.63
C PHE A 91 -1.48 16.82 0.74
N SER A 92 -0.95 16.93 -0.48
CA SER A 92 -1.32 18.00 -1.42
C SER A 92 -2.80 17.98 -1.81
N ILE A 93 -3.47 16.82 -1.76
CA ILE A 93 -4.91 16.68 -2.09
C ILE A 93 -5.79 17.51 -1.16
N ILE A 94 -5.35 17.79 0.07
CA ILE A 94 -6.10 18.62 1.02
C ILE A 94 -6.42 20.00 0.41
N PHE A 95 -5.50 20.55 -0.39
CA PHE A 95 -5.62 21.87 -1.01
C PHE A 95 -6.33 21.85 -2.38
N VAL A 96 -6.71 20.67 -2.86
CA VAL A 96 -7.39 20.52 -4.16
C VAL A 96 -8.89 20.67 -3.97
N HIS A 97 -9.49 21.63 -4.67
CA HIS A 97 -10.93 21.91 -4.63
C HIS A 97 -11.63 21.60 -5.96
N SER A 98 -10.87 21.56 -7.07
CA SER A 98 -11.43 21.30 -8.40
C SER A 98 -11.69 19.81 -8.64
N PRO A 99 -12.88 19.41 -9.12
CA PRO A 99 -13.19 18.02 -9.46
C PRO A 99 -12.22 17.40 -10.47
N HIS A 100 -11.79 18.19 -11.46
CA HIS A 100 -10.87 17.75 -12.51
C HIS A 100 -9.48 17.48 -11.94
N MET A 101 -9.03 18.33 -11.01
CA MET A 101 -7.75 18.13 -10.34
C MET A 101 -7.79 16.92 -9.40
N LEU A 102 -8.90 16.67 -8.72
CA LEU A 102 -9.07 15.45 -7.91
C LEU A 102 -8.94 14.18 -8.76
N LEU A 103 -9.46 14.19 -9.99
CA LEU A 103 -9.30 13.08 -10.94
C LEU A 103 -7.85 12.87 -11.36
N ILE A 104 -7.15 13.95 -11.70
CA ILE A 104 -5.73 13.88 -12.08
C ILE A 104 -4.89 13.39 -10.89
N SER A 105 -5.12 13.93 -9.68
CA SER A 105 -4.45 13.49 -8.46
C SER A 105 -4.72 12.01 -8.16
N ALA A 106 -5.96 11.55 -8.34
CA ALA A 106 -6.33 10.14 -8.18
C ALA A 106 -5.62 9.22 -9.18
N PHE A 107 -5.47 9.65 -10.43
CA PHE A 107 -4.70 8.92 -11.43
C PHE A 107 -3.22 8.85 -11.05
N VAL A 108 -2.60 9.98 -10.67
CA VAL A 108 -1.18 10.05 -10.31
C VAL A 108 -0.89 9.23 -9.04
N LEU A 109 -1.71 9.37 -8.00
CA LEU A 109 -1.60 8.54 -6.78
C LEU A 109 -1.99 7.09 -7.01
N GLY A 110 -2.73 6.78 -8.06
CA GLY A 110 -2.98 5.40 -8.46
C GLY A 110 -1.78 4.83 -9.21
N ALA A 111 -1.06 5.64 -9.99
CA ALA A 111 0.11 5.18 -10.73
C ALA A 111 1.33 4.95 -9.83
N THR A 112 1.46 5.74 -8.75
CA THR A 112 2.64 5.80 -7.88
C THR A 112 2.58 5.13 -6.49
N PRO A 113 1.62 4.24 -6.14
CA PRO A 113 1.60 3.64 -4.82
C PRO A 113 2.89 2.87 -4.52
N PRO A 114 3.49 3.07 -3.34
CA PRO A 114 4.71 2.36 -2.98
C PRO A 114 4.44 0.85 -2.93
N PRO A 115 5.31 -0.01 -3.52
CA PRO A 115 5.10 -1.46 -3.61
C PRO A 115 5.37 -2.18 -2.27
N ILE A 116 4.70 -1.73 -1.20
CA ILE A 116 4.88 -2.22 0.18
C ILE A 116 4.56 -3.71 0.26
N ASN A 117 3.44 -4.17 -0.29
CA ASN A 117 3.06 -5.59 -0.18
C ASN A 117 3.95 -6.52 -1.01
N LEU A 118 4.47 -6.06 -2.15
CA LEU A 118 5.43 -6.82 -2.96
C LEU A 118 6.79 -6.93 -2.26
N SER A 119 7.15 -5.90 -1.50
CA SER A 119 8.39 -5.80 -0.69
C SER A 119 8.43 -6.77 0.49
N VAL A 120 7.27 -7.12 1.07
CA VAL A 120 7.20 -7.95 2.28
C VAL A 120 7.55 -9.43 1.99
N ARG A 121 7.12 -9.96 0.83
CA ARG A 121 7.32 -11.39 0.49
C ARG A 121 8.80 -11.80 0.37
N PRO A 122 9.68 -11.06 -0.32
CA PRO A 122 11.12 -11.34 -0.34
C PRO A 122 11.76 -11.24 1.05
N LEU A 123 11.35 -10.27 1.87
CA LEU A 123 11.87 -10.08 3.23
C LEU A 123 11.52 -11.27 4.16
N TRP A 124 10.36 -11.89 3.99
CA TRP A 124 10.06 -13.12 4.75
C TRP A 124 11.02 -14.27 4.42
N ARG A 125 11.49 -14.37 3.16
CA ARG A 125 12.47 -15.39 2.75
C ARG A 125 13.86 -15.16 3.33
N SER A 126 14.24 -13.91 3.63
CA SER A 126 15.52 -13.62 4.27
C SER A 126 15.49 -13.73 5.80
N VAL A 127 14.29 -13.70 6.41
CA VAL A 127 14.12 -13.64 7.87
C VAL A 127 13.70 -14.97 8.49
N VAL A 128 12.98 -15.83 7.76
CA VAL A 128 12.37 -17.05 8.31
C VAL A 128 12.93 -18.31 7.62
N PRO A 129 13.29 -19.36 8.38
CA PRO A 129 13.70 -20.66 7.82
C PRO A 129 12.63 -21.26 6.89
N ALA A 130 13.07 -22.01 5.88
CA ALA A 130 12.20 -22.57 4.84
C ALA A 130 11.03 -23.41 5.41
N GLU A 131 11.24 -24.15 6.51
CA GLU A 131 10.18 -24.98 7.11
C GLU A 131 9.05 -24.15 7.74
N LYS A 132 9.33 -22.90 8.14
CA LYS A 132 8.37 -22.01 8.81
C LYS A 132 7.77 -20.96 7.88
N LEU A 133 8.25 -20.89 6.64
CA LEU A 133 7.88 -19.87 5.64
C LEU A 133 6.39 -19.89 5.30
N ARG A 134 5.77 -21.06 5.18
CA ARG A 134 4.33 -21.20 4.94
C ARG A 134 3.49 -20.63 6.09
N THR A 135 3.95 -20.81 7.33
CA THR A 135 3.26 -20.27 8.53
C THR A 135 3.45 -18.75 8.60
N ALA A 136 4.64 -18.26 8.26
CA ALA A 136 4.92 -16.83 8.17
C ALA A 136 4.04 -16.14 7.12
N TYR A 137 3.88 -16.72 5.92
CA TYR A 137 2.97 -16.19 4.91
C TYR A 137 1.50 -16.25 5.32
N ALA A 138 1.06 -17.33 5.98
CA ALA A 138 -0.31 -17.40 6.49
C ALA A 138 -0.57 -16.29 7.51
N MET A 139 0.38 -16.05 8.42
CA MET A 139 0.30 -14.97 9.41
C MET A 139 0.32 -13.58 8.75
N ASP A 140 1.17 -13.37 7.75
CA ASP A 140 1.22 -12.13 6.98
C ASP A 140 -0.12 -11.84 6.29
N SER A 141 -0.70 -12.83 5.61
CA SER A 141 -2.02 -12.71 4.99
C SER A 141 -3.12 -12.40 6.00
N SER A 142 -3.11 -13.03 7.18
CA SER A 142 -4.06 -12.71 8.25
C SER A 142 -3.92 -11.26 8.73
N SER A 143 -2.68 -10.76 8.86
CA SER A 143 -2.43 -9.37 9.25
C SER A 143 -2.83 -8.36 8.16
N LEU A 144 -2.70 -8.74 6.88
CA LEU A 144 -3.15 -7.93 5.75
C LEU A 144 -4.68 -7.82 5.76
N ASN A 145 -5.39 -8.94 5.88
CA ASN A 145 -6.86 -8.95 5.93
C ASN A 145 -7.42 -8.18 7.13
N ALA A 146 -6.70 -8.16 8.27
CA ALA A 146 -7.11 -7.38 9.43
C ALA A 146 -6.93 -5.85 9.25
N ALA A 147 -6.15 -5.42 8.25
CA ALA A 147 -5.85 -4.03 7.95
C ALA A 147 -6.59 -3.48 6.72
N GLN A 148 -7.40 -4.30 6.05
CA GLN A 148 -8.26 -3.94 4.92
C GLN A 148 -9.71 -3.82 5.39
#